data_AF-A0A6B3R0V3-F1
#
_entry.id   AF-A0A6B3R0V3-F1
#
_cell.length_a   1.000
_cell.length_b   1.000
_cell.length_c   1.000
_cell.angle_alpha   90.00
_cell.angle_beta   90.00
_cell.angle_gamma   90.00
#
_symmetry.space_group_name_H-M   'P 1'
#
loop_
_entity.id
_entity.type
_entity.pdbx_description
1 polymer ?
#
loop_
_entity_poly.entity_id
_entity_poly.type
_entity_poly.pdbx_seq_one_letter_code
_entity_poly.pdbx_strand_id
1 'polypeptide(L)'
;MKTIVLIITFVLTQFVNAQELTQKEFDRIHKDAQESLFQFAYTFNKNFFAKKFNLSESDLKSFRNVNSGKRIEFYENPNDSTYMLPFYYLTDNPKELELIVFACQDLPKRMGETFNRSDYYFVLKTNISLHDGTVSYRKTELITLEKEINNWFLSGYKSYIDKTGLVYDKFGFIPPPPPLPPSGLK
;
A
#
# COMPACT_ATOMS: atom_id res chain seq x y z
N MET A 1 -5.10 30.60 -37.54
CA MET A 1 -5.91 29.82 -36.57
C MET A 1 -5.44 28.38 -36.32
N LYS A 2 -4.45 27.81 -37.05
CA LYS A 2 -3.98 26.43 -36.79
C LYS A 2 -2.89 26.34 -35.70
N THR A 3 -2.11 27.39 -35.52
CA THR A 3 -0.98 27.40 -34.55
C THR A 3 -1.42 27.57 -33.09
N ILE A 4 -2.53 28.28 -32.84
CA ILE A 4 -3.06 28.51 -31.49
C ILE A 4 -3.65 27.23 -30.89
N VAL A 5 -4.28 26.39 -31.71
CA VAL A 5 -4.83 25.09 -31.28
C VAL A 5 -3.70 24.13 -30.86
N LEU A 6 -2.54 24.17 -31.53
CA LEU A 6 -1.41 23.29 -31.21
C LEU A 6 -0.77 23.64 -29.84
N ILE A 7 -0.67 24.94 -29.51
CA ILE A 7 -0.11 25.40 -28.23
C ILE A 7 -1.06 25.06 -27.08
N ILE A 8 -2.39 25.20 -27.28
CA ILE A 8 -3.38 24.81 -26.27
C ILE A 8 -3.37 23.29 -26.04
N THR A 9 -3.15 22.49 -27.08
CA THR A 9 -3.02 21.04 -26.93
C THR A 9 -1.75 20.67 -26.16
N PHE A 10 -0.64 21.41 -26.35
CA PHE A 10 0.62 21.16 -25.65
C PHE A 10 0.58 21.57 -24.17
N VAL A 11 -0.11 22.66 -23.83
CA VAL A 11 -0.29 23.13 -22.44
C VAL A 11 -1.26 22.22 -21.67
N LEU A 12 -2.25 21.61 -22.34
CA LEU A 12 -3.16 20.64 -21.72
C LEU A 12 -2.54 19.25 -21.53
N THR A 13 -1.53 18.86 -22.31
CA THR A 13 -0.80 17.59 -22.11
C THR A 13 0.29 17.65 -21.04
N GLN A 14 0.54 18.83 -20.45
CA GLN A 14 1.54 19.02 -19.38
C GLN A 14 0.97 18.81 -17.97
N PHE A 15 -0.31 18.44 -17.82
CA PHE A 15 -0.79 17.79 -16.58
C PHE A 15 -0.31 16.33 -16.49
N VAL A 16 0.97 16.11 -16.82
CA VAL A 16 1.73 15.05 -16.19
C VAL A 16 1.60 15.32 -14.69
N ASN A 17 1.09 14.37 -13.93
CA ASN A 17 0.98 14.42 -12.47
C ASN A 17 2.35 14.74 -11.87
N ALA A 18 2.70 16.02 -11.82
CA ALA A 18 4.00 16.51 -11.42
C ALA A 18 4.00 16.43 -9.89
N GLN A 19 4.36 15.26 -9.39
CA GLN A 19 4.58 15.03 -7.98
C GLN A 19 5.58 16.08 -7.47
N GLU A 20 5.11 16.96 -6.59
CA GLU A 20 5.84 18.09 -6.00
C GLU A 20 6.66 17.68 -4.78
N LEU A 21 6.39 16.50 -4.19
CA LEU A 21 7.23 15.97 -3.13
C LEU A 21 8.69 15.83 -3.61
N THR A 22 9.60 16.34 -2.80
CA THR A 22 11.04 16.14 -2.96
C THR A 22 11.45 14.74 -2.48
N GLN A 23 12.64 14.28 -2.90
CA GLN A 23 13.21 13.02 -2.40
C GLN A 23 13.25 12.97 -0.86
N LYS A 24 13.69 14.06 -0.22
CA LYS A 24 13.80 14.14 1.24
C LYS A 24 12.45 14.00 1.93
N GLU A 25 11.39 14.54 1.33
CA GLU A 25 10.03 14.43 1.87
C GLU A 25 9.48 13.02 1.68
N PHE A 26 9.72 12.42 0.51
CA PHE A 26 9.43 11.00 0.27
C PHE A 26 10.14 10.09 1.27
N ASP A 27 11.45 10.26 1.47
CA ASP A 27 12.24 9.45 2.41
C ASP A 27 11.68 9.56 3.84
N ARG A 28 11.25 10.76 4.23
CA ARG A 28 10.63 11.00 5.54
C ARG A 28 9.29 10.30 5.68
N ILE A 29 8.45 10.39 4.65
CA ILE A 29 7.17 9.68 4.55
C ILE A 29 7.40 8.17 4.64
N HIS A 30 8.36 7.65 3.87
CA HIS A 30 8.68 6.23 3.81
C HIS A 30 9.17 5.70 5.14
N LYS A 31 10.11 6.41 5.77
CA LYS A 31 10.63 6.07 7.10
C LYS A 31 9.52 6.04 8.15
N ASP A 32 8.66 7.05 8.17
CA ASP A 32 7.54 7.11 9.13
C ASP A 32 6.54 5.96 8.93
N ALA A 33 6.27 5.59 7.68
CA ALA A 33 5.46 4.42 7.37
C ALA A 33 6.14 3.12 7.85
N GLN A 34 7.42 2.92 7.54
CA GLN A 34 8.19 1.75 7.96
C GLN A 34 8.25 1.60 9.49
N GLU A 35 8.51 2.69 10.22
CA GLU A 35 8.48 2.69 11.68
C GLU A 35 7.10 2.29 12.22
N SER A 36 6.04 2.78 11.58
CA SER A 36 4.66 2.45 11.96
C SER A 36 4.32 0.98 11.74
N LEU A 37 4.75 0.43 10.61
CA LEU A 37 4.60 -0.99 10.29
C LEU A 37 5.44 -1.86 11.23
N PHE A 38 6.68 -1.48 11.51
CA PHE A 38 7.56 -2.20 12.43
C PHE A 38 6.97 -2.25 13.84
N GLN A 39 6.47 -1.14 14.36
CA GLN A 39 5.82 -1.10 15.67
C GLN A 39 4.63 -2.06 15.72
N PHE A 40 3.80 -2.10 14.67
CA PHE A 40 2.67 -3.02 14.61
C PHE A 40 3.11 -4.49 14.44
N ALA A 41 4.03 -4.77 13.53
CA ALA A 41 4.53 -6.12 13.25
C ALA A 41 5.23 -6.75 14.46
N TYR A 42 6.14 -6.00 15.10
CA TYR A 42 7.02 -6.55 16.13
C TYR A 42 6.42 -6.45 17.54
N THR A 43 5.87 -5.28 17.91
CA THR A 43 5.30 -5.08 19.26
C THR A 43 3.81 -5.39 19.34
N PHE A 44 3.18 -5.68 18.19
CA PHE A 44 1.75 -5.93 18.08
C PHE A 44 0.88 -4.81 18.68
N ASN A 45 1.37 -3.57 18.60
CA ASN A 45 0.70 -2.40 19.18
C ASN A 45 -0.44 -1.91 18.28
N LYS A 46 -1.58 -2.62 18.35
CA LYS A 46 -2.79 -2.31 17.56
C LYS A 46 -3.31 -0.90 17.80
N ASN A 47 -3.20 -0.40 19.04
CA ASN A 47 -3.70 0.94 19.39
C ASN A 47 -2.83 2.03 18.75
N PHE A 48 -1.51 1.86 18.76
CA PHE A 48 -0.61 2.76 18.04
C PHE A 48 -0.89 2.75 16.55
N PHE A 49 -1.00 1.57 15.94
CA PHE A 49 -1.30 1.42 14.52
C PHE A 49 -2.63 2.08 14.15
N ALA A 50 -3.70 1.79 14.88
CA ALA A 50 -4.99 2.39 14.64
C ALA A 50 -4.98 3.91 14.78
N LYS A 51 -4.31 4.44 15.83
CA LYS A 51 -4.17 5.89 15.99
C LYS A 51 -3.38 6.50 14.84
N LYS A 52 -2.27 5.88 14.43
CA LYS A 52 -1.36 6.37 13.39
C LYS A 52 -2.05 6.45 12.03
N PHE A 53 -2.81 5.41 11.69
CA PHE A 53 -3.53 5.30 10.43
C PHE A 53 -4.98 5.82 10.51
N ASN A 54 -5.39 6.45 11.61
CA ASN A 54 -6.75 6.97 11.82
C ASN A 54 -7.86 5.92 11.59
N LEU A 55 -7.66 4.71 12.13
CA LEU A 55 -8.61 3.61 12.06
C LEU A 55 -9.68 3.72 13.15
N SER A 56 -10.89 3.32 12.80
CA SER A 56 -12.05 3.32 13.70
C SER A 56 -12.01 2.16 14.71
N GLU A 57 -12.88 2.22 15.73
CA GLU A 57 -13.06 1.08 16.63
C GLU A 57 -13.59 -0.17 15.91
N SER A 58 -14.40 0.00 14.85
CA SER A 58 -14.83 -1.11 13.99
C SER A 58 -13.66 -1.78 13.30
N ASP A 59 -12.71 -1.02 12.77
CA ASP A 59 -11.50 -1.55 12.12
C ASP A 59 -10.63 -2.33 13.13
N LEU A 60 -10.50 -1.80 14.35
CA LEU A 60 -9.84 -2.48 15.46
C LEU A 60 -10.50 -3.82 15.82
N LYS A 61 -11.84 -3.92 15.71
CA LYS A 61 -12.56 -5.18 15.90
C LYS A 61 -12.30 -6.15 14.75
N SER A 62 -12.18 -5.68 13.51
CA SER A 62 -11.85 -6.53 12.36
C SER A 62 -10.49 -7.22 12.52
N PHE A 63 -9.51 -6.57 13.15
CA PHE A 63 -8.23 -7.21 13.51
C PHE A 63 -8.35 -8.38 14.51
N ARG A 64 -9.48 -8.52 15.23
CA ARG A 64 -9.71 -9.69 16.10
C ARG A 64 -10.07 -10.95 15.30
N ASN A 65 -10.68 -10.82 14.13
CA ASN A 65 -11.02 -11.96 13.26
C ASN A 65 -9.80 -12.50 12.50
N VAL A 66 -8.85 -11.61 12.23
CA VAL A 66 -7.52 -11.92 11.67
C VAL A 66 -6.65 -12.71 12.69
N ASN A 67 -6.94 -12.57 14.00
CA ASN A 67 -6.19 -13.20 15.09
C ASN A 67 -7.12 -14.01 15.97
N SER A 68 -7.53 -15.20 15.53
CA SER A 68 -8.30 -16.19 16.30
C SER A 68 -7.52 -16.73 17.52
N GLY A 69 -7.01 -15.85 18.37
CA GLY A 69 -6.24 -16.11 19.60
C GLY A 69 -4.73 -16.27 19.42
N LYS A 70 -4.20 -16.34 18.20
CA LYS A 70 -2.75 -16.46 17.94
C LYS A 70 -2.17 -15.12 17.52
N ARG A 71 -1.02 -14.74 18.09
CA ARG A 71 -0.23 -13.59 17.65
C ARG A 71 0.28 -13.88 16.25
N ILE A 72 0.00 -13.02 15.28
CA ILE A 72 0.67 -13.08 13.98
C ILE A 72 2.05 -12.49 14.18
N GLU A 73 3.05 -13.33 13.98
CA GLU A 73 4.46 -13.00 14.05
C GLU A 73 4.90 -12.67 12.61
N PHE A 74 5.20 -11.40 12.37
CA PHE A 74 5.72 -10.93 11.10
C PHE A 74 7.24 -10.90 11.18
N TYR A 75 7.92 -11.40 10.16
CA TYR A 75 9.39 -11.33 10.04
C TYR A 75 10.19 -12.07 11.13
N GLU A 76 9.59 -13.02 11.87
CA GLU A 76 10.30 -13.72 12.96
C GLU A 76 11.25 -14.81 12.46
N ASN A 77 10.96 -15.45 11.32
CA ASN A 77 11.84 -16.43 10.69
C ASN A 77 12.19 -16.01 9.24
N PRO A 78 13.45 -16.12 8.78
CA PRO A 78 13.78 -15.95 7.37
C PRO A 78 13.08 -16.96 6.43
N ASN A 79 12.51 -18.03 6.99
CA ASN A 79 11.63 -18.97 6.27
C ASN A 79 10.13 -18.67 6.45
N ASP A 80 9.76 -17.62 7.20
CA ASP A 80 8.35 -17.29 7.40
C ASP A 80 7.76 -16.71 6.13
N SER A 81 6.68 -17.36 5.71
CA SER A 81 5.78 -16.93 4.66
C SER A 81 5.01 -15.66 5.00
N THR A 82 5.11 -15.13 6.22
CA THR A 82 4.27 -14.03 6.72
C THR A 82 4.98 -12.69 6.70
N TYR A 83 4.46 -11.74 5.92
CA TYR A 83 5.06 -10.43 5.74
C TYR A 83 4.03 -9.31 5.65
N MET A 84 4.51 -8.06 5.75
CA MET A 84 3.69 -6.85 5.72
C MET A 84 4.40 -5.73 4.96
N LEU A 85 4.13 -5.61 3.67
CA LEU A 85 4.95 -4.80 2.77
C LEU A 85 4.20 -3.52 2.35
N PRO A 86 4.84 -2.34 2.48
CA PRO A 86 4.32 -1.10 1.93
C PRO A 86 4.72 -0.93 0.47
N PHE A 87 3.85 -0.29 -0.32
CA PHE A 87 4.21 0.30 -1.61
C PHE A 87 3.38 1.57 -1.84
N TYR A 88 3.78 2.36 -2.83
CA TYR A 88 3.21 3.67 -3.09
C TYR A 88 2.72 3.80 -4.53
N TYR A 89 1.66 4.58 -4.71
CA TYR A 89 1.26 5.15 -5.99
C TYR A 89 1.28 6.67 -5.90
N LEU A 90 1.52 7.34 -7.05
CA LEU A 90 1.27 8.76 -7.18
C LEU A 90 -0.25 9.03 -7.14
N THR A 91 -0.65 10.16 -6.58
CA THR A 91 -2.04 10.62 -6.60
C THR A 91 -2.19 11.84 -7.52
N ASP A 92 -3.43 12.22 -7.81
CA ASP A 92 -3.73 13.47 -8.53
C ASP A 92 -3.39 14.73 -7.71
N ASN A 93 -3.22 14.59 -6.39
CA ASN A 93 -2.72 15.68 -5.55
C ASN A 93 -1.18 15.60 -5.53
N PRO A 94 -0.47 16.64 -6.03
CA PRO A 94 0.98 16.60 -6.19
C PRO A 94 1.76 16.62 -4.88
N LYS A 95 1.11 16.78 -3.72
CA LYS A 95 1.74 16.70 -2.39
C LYS A 95 1.34 15.45 -1.60
N GLU A 96 0.64 14.52 -2.25
CA GLU A 96 0.14 13.29 -1.66
C GLU A 96 0.61 12.06 -2.45
N LEU A 97 0.80 10.97 -1.71
CA LEU A 97 0.97 9.62 -2.24
C LEU A 97 -0.16 8.75 -1.72
N GLU A 98 -0.53 7.70 -2.45
CA GLU A 98 -1.34 6.61 -1.91
C GLU A 98 -0.37 5.56 -1.37
N LEU A 99 -0.37 5.36 -0.06
CA LEU A 99 0.32 4.26 0.60
C LEU A 99 -0.63 3.06 0.65
N ILE A 100 -0.14 1.91 0.19
CA ILE A 100 -0.82 0.63 0.27
C ILE A 100 0.05 -0.32 1.06
N VAL A 101 -0.54 -1.00 2.03
CA VAL A 101 0.11 -2.00 2.86
C VAL A 101 -0.71 -3.27 2.79
N PHE A 102 -0.11 -4.37 2.34
CA PHE A 102 -0.72 -5.70 2.48
C PHE A 102 0.02 -6.50 3.52
N ALA A 103 -0.74 -7.19 4.35
CA ALA A 103 -0.22 -8.19 5.29
C ALA A 103 -0.79 -9.54 4.90
N CYS A 104 0.07 -10.52 4.63
CA CYS A 104 -0.37 -11.84 4.23
C CYS A 104 0.65 -12.92 4.59
N GLN A 105 0.19 -14.16 4.46
CA GLN A 105 1.01 -15.36 4.50
C GLN A 105 1.08 -15.99 3.10
N ASP A 106 2.28 -16.29 2.62
CA ASP A 106 2.49 -17.09 1.42
C ASP A 106 2.00 -18.52 1.61
N LEU A 107 1.26 -18.96 0.60
CA LEU A 107 0.74 -20.31 0.48
C LEU A 107 1.34 -20.98 -0.77
N PRO A 108 1.54 -22.30 -0.72
CA PRO A 108 1.91 -23.03 -1.92
C PRO A 108 0.85 -22.85 -3.01
N LYS A 109 1.31 -22.86 -4.25
CA LYS A 109 0.45 -22.92 -5.44
C LYS A 109 -0.54 -24.09 -5.37
N ARG A 110 -1.73 -23.92 -5.96
CA ARG A 110 -2.66 -25.04 -6.13
C ARG A 110 -2.20 -25.98 -7.25
N MET A 111 -2.76 -27.18 -7.27
CA MET A 111 -2.55 -28.11 -8.39
C MET A 111 -2.97 -27.45 -9.71
N GLY A 112 -2.06 -27.43 -10.69
CA GLY A 112 -2.29 -26.80 -12.00
C GLY A 112 -1.86 -25.33 -12.09
N GLU A 113 -1.45 -24.70 -10.99
CA GLU A 113 -0.96 -23.30 -11.00
C GLU A 113 0.56 -23.22 -11.18
N THR A 114 1.01 -22.11 -11.76
CA THR A 114 2.44 -21.77 -11.93
C THR A 114 2.95 -20.78 -10.88
N PHE A 115 2.07 -20.27 -10.02
CA PHE A 115 2.34 -19.20 -9.05
C PHE A 115 1.83 -19.58 -7.66
N ASN A 116 2.52 -19.09 -6.62
CA ASN A 116 2.06 -19.22 -5.24
C ASN A 116 0.84 -18.33 -4.95
N ARG A 117 0.11 -18.66 -3.89
CA ARG A 117 -1.06 -17.91 -3.42
C ARG A 117 -0.68 -17.17 -2.13
N SER A 118 -1.53 -16.27 -1.65
CA SER A 118 -1.41 -15.75 -0.29
C SER A 118 -2.71 -15.78 0.48
N ASP A 119 -2.63 -16.02 1.79
CA ASP A 119 -3.70 -15.79 2.74
C ASP A 119 -3.56 -14.38 3.31
N TYR A 120 -4.49 -13.49 2.98
CA TYR A 120 -4.41 -12.09 3.37
C TYR A 120 -5.03 -11.86 4.73
N TYR A 121 -4.27 -11.22 5.61
CA TYR A 121 -4.75 -10.74 6.90
C TYR A 121 -5.52 -9.43 6.74
N PHE A 122 -4.95 -8.49 5.98
CA PHE A 122 -5.60 -7.23 5.64
C PHE A 122 -4.87 -6.53 4.49
N VAL A 123 -5.55 -5.56 3.89
CA VAL A 123 -4.98 -4.52 3.04
C VAL A 123 -5.36 -3.17 3.63
N LEU A 124 -4.39 -2.27 3.80
CA LEU A 124 -4.61 -0.90 4.22
C LEU A 124 -4.27 0.03 3.06
N LYS A 125 -5.16 0.96 2.76
CA LYS A 125 -4.94 2.02 1.78
C LYS A 125 -5.10 3.37 2.46
N THR A 126 -4.21 4.32 2.20
CA THR A 126 -4.29 5.64 2.84
C THR A 126 -3.57 6.69 1.99
N ASN A 127 -4.12 7.91 1.97
CA ASN A 127 -3.41 9.06 1.41
C ASN A 127 -2.42 9.57 2.45
N ILE A 128 -1.17 9.70 2.05
CA ILE A 128 -0.09 10.16 2.91
C ILE A 128 0.51 11.45 2.36
N SER A 129 0.67 12.44 3.24
CA SER A 129 1.29 13.72 2.92
C SER A 129 2.23 14.17 4.03
N LEU A 130 3.11 15.11 3.70
CA LEU A 130 3.95 15.81 4.66
C LEU A 130 3.51 17.28 4.73
N HIS A 131 3.13 17.74 5.92
CA HIS A 131 2.78 19.14 6.17
C HIS A 131 3.57 19.65 7.37
N ASP A 132 4.32 20.74 7.19
CA ASP A 132 5.16 21.36 8.23
C ASP A 132 6.07 20.35 8.95
N GLY A 133 6.62 19.41 8.18
CA GLY A 133 7.46 18.33 8.68
C GLY A 133 6.73 17.20 9.40
N THR A 134 5.40 17.23 9.48
CA THR A 134 4.59 16.16 10.09
C THR A 134 3.95 15.29 9.02
N VAL A 135 4.10 13.98 9.13
CA VAL A 135 3.46 13.01 8.23
C VAL A 135 2.01 12.82 8.66
N SER A 136 1.08 12.98 7.72
CA SER A 136 -0.37 12.86 7.93
C SER A 136 -0.91 11.71 7.09
N TYR A 137 -1.73 10.87 7.72
CA TYR A 137 -2.45 9.75 7.10
C TYR A 137 -3.93 10.10 7.04
N ARG A 138 -4.54 10.02 5.87
CA ARG A 138 -5.92 10.46 5.63
C ARG A 138 -6.65 9.51 4.71
N LYS A 139 -7.99 9.53 4.78
CA LYS A 139 -8.86 8.67 3.95
C LYS A 139 -8.45 7.19 4.03
N THR A 140 -8.06 6.76 5.23
CA THR A 140 -7.62 5.39 5.42
C THR A 140 -8.79 4.43 5.28
N GLU A 141 -8.55 3.37 4.52
CA GLU A 141 -9.45 2.25 4.31
C GLU A 141 -8.72 0.97 4.76
N LEU A 142 -9.32 0.23 5.69
CA LEU A 142 -8.85 -1.09 6.10
C LEU A 142 -9.77 -2.16 5.50
N ILE A 143 -9.20 -3.00 4.66
CA ILE A 143 -9.90 -4.09 3.98
C ILE A 143 -9.50 -5.41 4.64
N THR A 144 -10.46 -6.10 5.25
CA THR A 144 -10.24 -7.40 5.91
C THR A 144 -11.15 -8.50 5.39
N LEU A 145 -12.14 -8.16 4.54
CA LEU A 145 -13.09 -9.13 4.02
C LEU A 145 -12.55 -9.78 2.74
N GLU A 146 -12.59 -11.11 2.66
CA GLU A 146 -12.05 -11.89 1.54
C GLU A 146 -12.53 -11.39 0.17
N LYS A 147 -13.85 -11.14 0.03
CA LYS A 147 -14.44 -10.63 -1.21
C LYS A 147 -13.86 -9.28 -1.63
N GLU A 148 -13.62 -8.39 -0.68
CA GLU A 148 -13.09 -7.06 -0.94
C GLU A 148 -11.60 -7.11 -1.27
N ILE A 149 -10.85 -7.99 -0.61
CA ILE A 149 -9.44 -8.26 -0.94
C ILE A 149 -9.33 -8.82 -2.36
N ASN A 150 -10.19 -9.75 -2.77
CA ASN A 150 -10.24 -10.26 -4.14
C ASN A 150 -10.50 -9.12 -5.14
N ASN A 151 -11.46 -8.24 -4.85
CA ASN A 151 -11.77 -7.09 -5.71
C ASN A 151 -10.60 -6.11 -5.80
N TRP A 152 -9.96 -5.79 -4.66
CA TRP A 152 -8.76 -4.96 -4.60
C TRP A 152 -7.65 -5.57 -5.46
N PHE A 153 -7.35 -6.85 -5.28
CA PHE A 153 -6.32 -7.56 -6.03
C PHE A 153 -6.58 -7.49 -7.54
N LEU A 154 -7.78 -7.88 -7.98
CA LEU A 154 -8.15 -7.89 -9.40
C LEU A 154 -8.11 -6.49 -10.04
N SER A 155 -8.48 -5.46 -9.30
CA SER A 155 -8.46 -4.07 -9.79
C SER A 155 -7.04 -3.48 -9.86
N GLY A 156 -6.16 -3.86 -8.93
CA GLY A 156 -4.81 -3.29 -8.82
C GLY A 156 -3.75 -4.03 -9.63
N TYR A 157 -3.84 -5.36 -9.71
CA TYR A 157 -2.73 -6.23 -10.15
C TYR A 157 -2.16 -5.85 -11.52
N LYS A 158 -3.02 -5.63 -12.51
CA LYS A 158 -2.58 -5.29 -13.88
C LYS A 158 -1.79 -3.98 -13.95
N SER A 159 -2.14 -3.02 -13.10
CA SER A 159 -1.52 -1.69 -13.09
C SER A 159 -0.38 -1.55 -12.07
N TYR A 160 -0.05 -2.62 -11.33
CA TYR A 160 0.91 -2.57 -10.23
C TYR A 160 2.28 -2.09 -10.70
N ILE A 161 2.81 -2.71 -11.75
CA ILE A 161 4.14 -2.38 -12.30
C ILE A 161 4.14 -0.95 -12.85
N ASP A 162 3.13 -0.58 -13.63
CA ASP A 162 3.07 0.77 -14.22
C ASP A 162 2.99 1.86 -13.14
N LYS A 163 2.13 1.67 -12.13
CA LYS A 163 1.93 2.68 -11.08
C LYS A 163 3.08 2.76 -10.09
N THR A 164 3.67 1.62 -9.69
CA THR A 164 4.85 1.63 -8.84
C THR A 164 6.09 2.11 -9.59
N GLY A 165 6.16 1.87 -10.92
CA GLY A 165 7.20 2.37 -11.80
C GLY A 165 7.30 3.89 -11.79
N LEU A 166 6.18 4.61 -11.76
CA LEU A 166 6.18 6.08 -11.64
C LEU A 166 6.82 6.57 -10.33
N VAL A 167 6.65 5.83 -9.23
CA VAL A 167 7.28 6.15 -7.94
C VAL A 167 8.77 5.83 -7.99
N TYR A 168 9.15 4.70 -8.59
CA TYR A 168 10.55 4.34 -8.82
C TYR A 168 11.27 5.39 -9.67
N ASP A 169 10.69 5.80 -10.79
CA ASP A 169 11.30 6.79 -11.69
C ASP A 169 11.50 8.15 -11.01
N LYS A 170 10.57 8.52 -10.11
CA LYS A 170 10.62 9.80 -9.39
C LYS A 170 11.54 9.79 -8.18
N PHE A 171 11.55 8.71 -7.41
CA PHE A 171 12.16 8.65 -6.07
C PHE A 171 13.22 7.56 -5.88
N GLY A 172 13.49 6.76 -6.91
CA GLY A 172 14.38 5.59 -6.83
C GLY A 172 13.88 4.48 -5.89
N PHE A 173 12.63 4.56 -5.43
CA PHE A 173 12.06 3.56 -4.52
C PHE A 173 11.76 2.27 -5.27
N ILE A 174 12.40 1.18 -4.86
CA ILE A 174 12.15 -0.16 -5.41
C ILE A 174 10.93 -0.74 -4.68
N PRO A 175 9.79 -0.94 -5.36
CA PRO A 175 8.62 -1.55 -4.75
C PRO A 175 8.90 -3.01 -4.37
N PRO A 176 8.16 -3.57 -3.40
CA PRO A 176 8.19 -5.02 -3.17
C PRO A 176 7.76 -5.80 -4.42
N PRO A 177 7.90 -7.13 -4.44
CA PRO A 177 7.27 -7.94 -5.47
C PRO A 177 5.75 -7.66 -5.53
N PRO A 178 5.12 -7.79 -6.70
CA PRO A 178 3.67 -7.68 -6.82
C PRO A 178 2.97 -8.60 -5.81
N PRO A 179 1.85 -8.17 -5.20
CA PRO A 179 1.07 -9.03 -4.32
C PRO A 179 0.71 -10.34 -5.03
N LEU A 180 0.74 -11.47 -4.33
CA LEU A 180 0.33 -12.76 -4.90
C LEU A 180 -1.20 -12.88 -4.94
N PRO A 181 -1.76 -13.71 -5.84
CA PRO A 181 -3.19 -13.93 -5.90
C PRO A 181 -3.76 -14.45 -4.55
N PRO A 182 -4.85 -13.85 -4.04
CA PRO A 182 -5.49 -14.32 -2.82
C PRO A 182 -5.90 -15.80 -2.90
N SER A 183 -5.85 -16.48 -1.77
CA SER A 183 -6.32 -17.86 -1.62
C SER A 183 -7.80 -17.97 -2.02
N GLY A 184 -8.67 -17.05 -1.58
CA GLY A 184 -10.09 -17.05 -1.92
C GLY A 184 -10.42 -16.80 -3.41
N LEU A 185 -9.46 -16.32 -4.20
CA LEU A 185 -9.68 -16.02 -5.61
C LEU A 185 -9.76 -17.32 -6.43
N LYS A 186 -10.92 -17.56 -7.05
CA LYS A 186 -11.21 -18.73 -7.89
C LYS A 186 -10.92 -18.45 -9.36
#